data_AF-A0A2E9JUT6-F1
#
_entry.id   AF-A0A2E9JUT6-F1
#
_cell.length_a   1.000
_cell.length_b   1.000
_cell.length_c   1.000
_cell.angle_alpha   90.00
_cell.angle_beta   90.00
_cell.angle_gamma   90.00
#
_symmetry.space_group_name_H-M   'P 1'
#
loop_
_entity.id
_entity.type
_entity.pdbx_description
1 polymer ?
#
loop_
_entity_poly.entity_id
_entity_poly.type
_entity_poly.pdbx_seq_one_letter_code
_entity_poly.pdbx_strand_id
1 'polypeptide(L)'
;MTAKRIGIRRQFLLLQLLMVLCFILLPGVNACASPERKVGVVYVVHGGFTQTSQQGLWSATLQIFAYDPHSAVYKNVIWNPKMWPRILNFGNAPKERGKYAFEFARIGGTDPANTHTGARLGQLREALKARESQLGVKFIVDYAAWIASDPVHHANPRMLYEPGVEGGSPLTYCGSVADGGIGPDRTWPDCDPQRFNIDGPIERMLKAGADEIVMIDMTTSGVRFFKSFDVVSAARAVVAQHNAVSGTDIKVHWLNDPEDLMRDSYPDQPADWTRTLGEPEHDPRIPLAGRPNPVSSDPRLAAFHVDGIEQRLRPKLALARTGVLLVNHATRTYNQLFDPKIDDTLVLNENIKRELIARHPEIKTDNIVGAWMGVKEYNPQIKPQRPNGSRFERTRRMRGENLGHAYLYETDEQLPGGEWGYRYWDALERLKNQGVEHIVVAFPQIMVDSVLNLVELPNQIAREIGYRSWLYDGQPDYATYPGTGHPFTDYWGIWVDTECRVAGQPEQTRPCCFDLGGCGDGRSYPPPRQTPVDVARNDLDPSLAWDIPAFGHLGYDPEDGPPTDDHPVSGQYRGSWAIWQPPNSRPEVAVFLADHVIEFLQH
;
A
#
# COMPACT_ATOMS: atom_id res chain seq x y z
N MET A 1 -75.53 68.32 -9.47
CA MET A 1 -74.62 67.70 -8.49
C MET A 1 -73.87 66.56 -9.19
N THR A 2 -72.93 66.92 -10.04
CA THR A 2 -72.46 66.07 -11.14
C THR A 2 -71.05 66.55 -11.48
N ALA A 3 -70.04 65.97 -10.82
CA ALA A 3 -68.62 66.05 -11.20
C ALA A 3 -67.72 65.29 -10.20
N LYS A 4 -68.08 65.25 -8.90
CA LYS A 4 -67.18 64.72 -7.85
C LYS A 4 -67.17 63.19 -7.66
N ARG A 5 -68.08 62.42 -8.27
CA ARG A 5 -68.19 60.95 -8.08
C ARG A 5 -67.45 60.09 -9.12
N ILE A 6 -66.90 60.68 -10.18
CA ILE A 6 -66.23 59.92 -11.26
C ILE A 6 -64.71 59.81 -11.05
N GLY A 7 -64.08 60.76 -10.34
CA GLY A 7 -62.64 60.74 -10.07
C GLY A 7 -62.19 59.64 -9.09
N ILE A 8 -63.00 59.35 -8.07
CA ILE A 8 -62.64 58.37 -7.02
C ILE A 8 -62.70 56.92 -7.55
N ARG A 9 -63.61 56.61 -8.50
CA ARG A 9 -63.69 55.28 -9.11
C ARG A 9 -62.55 54.99 -10.08
N ARG A 10 -62.02 55.99 -10.79
CA ARG A 10 -60.85 55.80 -11.69
C ARG A 10 -59.54 55.63 -10.91
N GLN A 11 -59.37 56.30 -9.77
CA GLN A 11 -58.20 56.11 -8.91
C GLN A 11 -58.19 54.74 -8.23
N PHE A 12 -59.34 54.23 -7.79
CA PHE A 12 -59.43 52.87 -7.23
C PHE A 12 -59.18 51.77 -8.28
N LEU A 13 -59.66 51.95 -9.51
CA LEU A 13 -59.42 50.99 -10.59
C LEU A 13 -57.95 50.99 -11.04
N LEU A 14 -57.29 52.16 -11.08
CA LEU A 14 -55.86 52.23 -11.37
C LEU A 14 -55.02 51.63 -10.24
N LEU A 15 -55.39 51.84 -8.97
CA LEU A 15 -54.66 51.26 -7.84
C LEU A 15 -54.83 49.73 -7.78
N GLN A 16 -56.01 49.22 -8.12
CA GLN A 16 -56.27 47.77 -8.25
C GLN A 16 -55.56 47.17 -9.46
N LEU A 17 -55.53 47.86 -10.62
CA LEU A 17 -54.75 47.40 -11.77
C LEU A 17 -53.25 47.43 -11.49
N LEU A 18 -52.73 48.44 -10.78
CA LEU A 18 -51.31 48.52 -10.39
C LEU A 18 -50.95 47.46 -9.35
N MET A 19 -51.82 47.14 -8.38
CA MET A 19 -51.58 46.01 -7.48
C MET A 19 -51.61 44.67 -8.21
N VAL A 20 -52.55 44.46 -9.13
CA VAL A 20 -52.62 43.23 -9.93
C VAL A 20 -51.42 43.11 -10.90
N LEU A 21 -50.96 44.22 -11.49
CA LEU A 21 -49.73 44.23 -12.30
C LEU A 21 -48.47 44.01 -11.44
N CYS A 22 -48.44 44.49 -10.19
CA CYS A 22 -47.32 44.22 -9.28
C CYS A 22 -47.27 42.75 -8.83
N PHE A 23 -48.41 42.07 -8.74
CA PHE A 23 -48.48 40.63 -8.48
C PHE A 23 -48.19 39.75 -9.71
N ILE A 24 -48.36 40.28 -10.93
CA ILE A 24 -48.08 39.55 -12.19
C ILE A 24 -46.64 39.81 -12.70
N LEU A 25 -45.98 40.88 -12.25
CA LEU A 25 -44.61 41.25 -12.63
C LEU A 25 -43.55 41.02 -11.53
N LEU A 26 -43.93 40.42 -10.40
CA LEU A 26 -42.95 39.73 -9.55
C LEU A 26 -42.66 38.39 -10.24
N PRO A 27 -41.50 38.19 -10.89
CA PRO A 27 -41.06 36.83 -11.13
C PRO A 27 -41.08 36.15 -9.76
N GLY A 28 -41.78 35.03 -9.64
CA GLY A 28 -41.75 34.23 -8.44
C GLY A 28 -40.31 33.84 -8.17
N VAL A 29 -39.61 34.62 -7.34
CA VAL A 29 -38.32 34.27 -6.76
C VAL A 29 -38.57 33.33 -5.58
N ASN A 30 -39.37 32.31 -5.83
CA ASN A 30 -39.31 31.02 -5.15
C ASN A 30 -39.00 30.00 -6.23
N ALA A 31 -37.93 30.25 -7.01
CA ALA A 31 -37.07 29.15 -7.33
C ALA A 31 -36.53 28.71 -5.97
N CYS A 32 -37.19 27.73 -5.33
CA CYS A 32 -36.48 26.87 -4.39
C CYS A 32 -35.24 26.45 -5.17
N ALA A 33 -34.09 27.03 -4.82
CA ALA A 33 -32.83 26.54 -5.34
C ALA A 33 -32.87 25.04 -5.04
N SER A 34 -32.86 24.20 -6.08
CA SER A 34 -32.71 22.77 -5.89
C SER A 34 -31.52 22.59 -4.94
N PRO A 35 -31.65 21.76 -3.89
CA PRO A 35 -30.56 21.57 -2.96
C PRO A 35 -29.29 21.29 -3.76
N GLU A 36 -28.23 22.06 -3.48
CA GLU A 36 -26.94 21.90 -4.13
C GLU A 36 -26.48 20.44 -3.97
N ARG A 37 -26.30 19.72 -5.09
CA ARG A 37 -25.89 18.30 -5.12
C ARG A 37 -24.59 18.14 -4.32
N LYS A 38 -24.56 17.23 -3.36
CA LYS A 38 -23.40 16.97 -2.51
C LYS A 38 -22.71 15.68 -2.95
N VAL A 39 -21.46 15.79 -3.36
CA VAL A 39 -20.64 14.64 -3.78
C VAL A 39 -19.60 14.34 -2.70
N GLY A 40 -19.69 13.16 -2.09
CA GLY A 40 -18.64 12.64 -1.21
C GLY A 40 -17.43 12.20 -2.05
N VAL A 41 -16.22 12.64 -1.69
CA VAL A 41 -14.98 12.21 -2.34
C VAL A 41 -14.05 11.61 -1.31
N VAL A 42 -13.76 10.32 -1.47
CA VAL A 42 -12.88 9.56 -0.58
C VAL A 42 -11.54 9.32 -1.28
N TYR A 43 -10.48 9.91 -0.74
CA TYR A 43 -9.12 9.56 -1.11
C TYR A 43 -8.72 8.24 -0.44
N VAL A 44 -8.47 7.18 -1.21
CA VAL A 44 -8.14 5.86 -0.67
C VAL A 44 -6.62 5.67 -0.62
N VAL A 45 -6.12 5.23 0.54
CA VAL A 45 -4.70 5.01 0.79
C VAL A 45 -4.46 3.67 1.49
N HIS A 46 -3.21 3.20 1.42
CA HIS A 46 -2.79 2.05 2.23
C HIS A 46 -2.88 2.35 3.73
N GLY A 47 -2.41 3.54 4.12
CA GLY A 47 -2.22 3.91 5.51
C GLY A 47 -1.01 3.22 6.14
N GLY A 48 -0.95 3.24 7.47
CA GLY A 48 0.21 2.85 8.28
C GLY A 48 0.38 3.76 9.49
N PHE A 49 1.30 3.44 10.38
CA PHE A 49 1.52 4.23 11.59
C PHE A 49 2.53 5.35 11.38
N THR A 50 2.24 6.51 11.96
CA THR A 50 3.19 7.63 12.01
C THR A 50 4.38 7.33 12.90
N GLN A 51 4.19 6.52 13.96
CA GLN A 51 5.25 6.11 14.87
C GLN A 51 5.07 4.63 15.23
N THR A 52 6.19 3.94 15.48
CA THR A 52 6.15 2.56 15.96
C THR A 52 5.71 2.50 17.43
N SER A 53 4.65 1.75 17.71
CA SER A 53 4.18 1.47 19.07
C SER A 53 3.56 0.08 19.14
N GLN A 54 3.56 -0.53 20.34
CA GLN A 54 2.94 -1.84 20.53
C GLN A 54 1.42 -1.79 20.26
N GLN A 55 0.75 -0.71 20.68
CA GLN A 55 -0.65 -0.44 20.36
C GLN A 55 -0.90 -0.39 18.86
N GLY A 56 -0.07 0.35 18.12
CA GLY A 56 -0.17 0.44 16.66
C GLY A 56 -0.04 -0.94 16.01
N LEU A 57 1.05 -1.65 16.28
CA LEU A 57 1.27 -2.99 15.71
C LEU A 57 0.14 -3.98 16.03
N TRP A 58 -0.39 -3.91 17.26
CA TRP A 58 -1.53 -4.71 17.67
C TRP A 58 -2.78 -4.35 16.84
N SER A 59 -3.08 -3.06 16.70
CA SER A 59 -4.23 -2.57 15.93
C SER A 59 -4.12 -2.87 14.44
N ALA A 60 -2.94 -2.73 13.81
CA ALA A 60 -2.77 -3.10 12.40
C ALA A 60 -2.99 -4.58 12.17
N THR A 61 -2.52 -5.43 13.10
CA THR A 61 -2.73 -6.87 12.99
C THR A 61 -4.22 -7.18 12.88
N LEU A 62 -5.05 -6.57 13.73
CA LEU A 62 -6.49 -6.79 13.66
C LEU A 62 -7.12 -6.26 12.37
N GLN A 63 -6.75 -5.04 11.94
CA GLN A 63 -7.25 -4.45 10.69
C GLN A 63 -6.96 -5.36 9.48
N ILE A 64 -5.74 -5.89 9.38
CA ILE A 64 -5.32 -6.79 8.29
C ILE A 64 -6.19 -8.05 8.21
N PHE A 65 -6.63 -8.59 9.34
CA PHE A 65 -7.40 -9.84 9.40
C PHE A 65 -8.92 -9.63 9.48
N ALA A 66 -9.39 -8.39 9.70
CA ALA A 66 -10.82 -8.08 9.81
C ALA A 66 -11.59 -8.25 8.50
N TYR A 67 -10.91 -8.12 7.36
CA TYR A 67 -11.51 -8.31 6.03
C TYR A 67 -11.68 -9.78 5.61
N ASP A 68 -11.13 -10.73 6.37
CA ASP A 68 -11.19 -12.16 6.05
C ASP A 68 -11.90 -12.93 7.19
N PRO A 69 -13.24 -13.08 7.13
CA PRO A 69 -14.03 -13.76 8.15
C PRO A 69 -13.69 -15.24 8.30
N HIS A 70 -13.00 -15.85 7.32
CA HIS A 70 -12.59 -17.25 7.38
C HIS A 70 -11.23 -17.45 8.04
N SER A 71 -10.45 -16.37 8.17
CA SER A 71 -9.13 -16.41 8.80
C SER A 71 -9.19 -16.89 10.25
N ALA A 72 -8.18 -17.65 10.66
CA ALA A 72 -8.07 -18.12 12.04
C ALA A 72 -7.94 -16.97 13.06
N VAL A 73 -7.37 -15.84 12.63
CA VAL A 73 -7.27 -14.63 13.46
C VAL A 73 -8.65 -14.00 13.65
N TYR A 74 -9.43 -13.81 12.57
CA TYR A 74 -10.80 -13.33 12.69
C TYR A 74 -11.64 -14.19 13.63
N LYS A 75 -11.70 -15.51 13.36
CA LYS A 75 -12.58 -16.43 14.10
C LYS A 75 -12.19 -16.59 15.58
N ASN A 76 -10.91 -16.68 15.89
CA ASN A 76 -10.44 -17.13 17.20
C ASN A 76 -9.75 -16.06 18.04
N VAL A 77 -9.37 -14.92 17.44
CA VAL A 77 -8.51 -13.92 18.09
C VAL A 77 -9.21 -12.57 18.22
N ILE A 78 -9.73 -11.99 17.14
CA ILE A 78 -10.29 -10.62 17.16
C ILE A 78 -11.39 -10.52 18.23
N TRP A 79 -12.27 -11.51 18.31
CA TRP A 79 -13.46 -11.50 19.18
C TRP A 79 -13.26 -12.21 20.53
N ASN A 80 -12.02 -12.54 20.91
CA ASN A 80 -11.72 -13.34 22.09
C ASN A 80 -10.78 -12.59 23.06
N PRO A 81 -11.30 -12.04 24.18
CA PRO A 81 -10.52 -11.27 25.15
C PRO A 81 -9.32 -12.02 25.73
N LYS A 82 -9.38 -13.36 25.80
CA LYS A 82 -8.28 -14.19 26.32
C LYS A 82 -7.07 -14.23 25.38
N MET A 83 -7.26 -13.92 24.10
CA MET A 83 -6.23 -13.95 23.08
C MET A 83 -5.57 -12.59 22.84
N TRP A 84 -6.21 -11.49 23.22
CA TRP A 84 -5.68 -10.14 22.96
C TRP A 84 -4.28 -9.88 23.50
N PRO A 85 -3.92 -10.27 24.76
CA PRO A 85 -2.57 -10.05 25.30
C PRO A 85 -1.48 -10.92 24.63
N ARG A 86 -1.88 -11.83 23.76
CA ARG A 86 -0.98 -12.78 23.09
C ARG A 86 -0.59 -12.33 21.69
N ILE A 87 -1.37 -11.47 21.03
CA ILE A 87 -1.23 -11.13 19.60
C ILE A 87 0.21 -10.79 19.20
N LEU A 88 0.90 -9.98 19.99
CA LEU A 88 2.26 -9.50 19.69
C LEU A 88 3.38 -10.53 19.92
N ASN A 89 3.02 -11.74 20.38
CA ASN A 89 3.97 -12.82 20.71
C ASN A 89 3.79 -14.07 19.82
N PHE A 90 2.89 -14.03 18.82
CA PHE A 90 2.64 -15.17 17.93
C PHE A 90 2.84 -14.81 16.45
N GLY A 91 3.10 -15.82 15.63
CA GLY A 91 3.22 -15.68 14.19
C GLY A 91 4.35 -14.71 13.80
N ASN A 92 4.07 -13.80 12.87
CA ASN A 92 5.04 -12.82 12.39
C ASN A 92 5.18 -11.59 13.30
N ALA A 93 4.33 -11.43 14.33
CA ALA A 93 4.34 -10.21 15.14
C ALA A 93 5.70 -9.91 15.82
N PRO A 94 6.45 -10.91 16.34
CA PRO A 94 7.81 -10.67 16.84
C PRO A 94 8.76 -10.10 15.78
N LYS A 95 8.70 -10.61 14.53
CA LYS A 95 9.48 -10.08 13.40
C LYS A 95 9.07 -8.64 13.08
N GLU A 96 7.77 -8.37 12.95
CA GLU A 96 7.27 -7.03 12.62
C GLU A 96 7.61 -5.99 13.71
N ARG A 97 7.49 -6.35 14.99
CA ARG A 97 7.92 -5.49 16.12
C ARG A 97 9.37 -5.08 15.99
N GLY A 98 10.20 -6.05 15.64
CA GLY A 98 11.59 -5.80 15.39
C GLY A 98 11.79 -4.87 14.21
N LYS A 99 11.38 -5.32 13.02
CA LYS A 99 11.48 -4.60 11.75
C LYS A 99 11.13 -3.12 11.90
N TYR A 100 9.91 -2.82 12.35
CA TYR A 100 9.48 -1.43 12.46
C TYR A 100 10.17 -0.65 13.58
N ALA A 101 10.59 -1.28 14.69
CA ALA A 101 11.38 -0.57 15.70
C ALA A 101 12.73 -0.08 15.13
N PHE A 102 13.39 -0.90 14.32
CA PHE A 102 14.60 -0.51 13.64
C PHE A 102 14.33 0.55 12.57
N GLU A 103 13.44 0.26 11.62
CA GLU A 103 13.30 1.13 10.46
C GLU A 103 12.81 2.53 10.85
N PHE A 104 11.90 2.64 11.82
CA PHE A 104 11.46 3.95 12.31
C PHE A 104 12.61 4.71 12.99
N ALA A 105 13.42 4.06 13.83
CA ALA A 105 14.57 4.73 14.47
C ALA A 105 15.57 5.31 13.46
N ARG A 106 15.57 4.77 12.25
CA ARG A 106 16.46 5.15 11.14
C ARG A 106 15.98 6.40 10.39
N ILE A 107 14.67 6.67 10.40
CA ILE A 107 14.06 7.86 9.81
C ILE A 107 13.65 8.90 10.87
N GLY A 108 14.31 8.90 12.03
CA GLY A 108 14.02 9.86 13.11
C GLY A 108 12.77 9.54 13.95
N GLY A 109 12.27 8.30 13.86
CA GLY A 109 11.16 7.78 14.65
C GLY A 109 9.78 8.06 14.08
N THR A 110 9.68 8.79 12.96
CA THR A 110 8.40 9.22 12.37
C THR A 110 8.34 8.89 10.88
N ASP A 111 7.33 8.12 10.47
CA ASP A 111 7.07 7.83 9.06
C ASP A 111 6.35 9.03 8.39
N PRO A 112 6.89 9.58 7.29
CA PRO A 112 6.33 10.76 6.63
C PRO A 112 5.04 10.48 5.82
N ALA A 113 4.65 9.23 5.58
CA ALA A 113 3.53 8.88 4.71
C ALA A 113 2.21 9.51 5.13
N ASN A 114 1.90 9.55 6.42
CA ASN A 114 0.67 10.17 6.94
C ASN A 114 0.70 11.70 6.81
N THR A 115 1.88 12.33 6.93
CA THR A 115 2.05 13.76 6.67
C THR A 115 1.77 14.08 5.19
N HIS A 116 2.32 13.26 4.28
CA HIS A 116 2.04 13.41 2.86
C HIS A 116 0.58 13.16 2.50
N THR A 117 -0.07 12.19 3.14
CA THR A 117 -1.50 11.90 2.99
C THR A 117 -2.37 13.09 3.44
N GLY A 118 -2.08 13.68 4.60
CA GLY A 118 -2.80 14.86 5.08
C GLY A 118 -2.64 16.07 4.17
N ALA A 119 -1.42 16.33 3.70
CA ALA A 119 -1.16 17.40 2.73
C ALA A 119 -1.89 17.16 1.40
N ARG A 120 -1.87 15.92 0.89
CA ARG A 120 -2.58 15.49 -0.33
C ARG A 120 -4.08 15.72 -0.21
N LEU A 121 -4.68 15.32 0.92
CA LEU A 121 -6.10 15.53 1.20
C LEU A 121 -6.47 17.02 1.18
N GLY A 122 -5.66 17.85 1.84
CA GLY A 122 -5.86 19.30 1.83
C GLY A 122 -5.82 19.89 0.42
N GLN A 123 -4.83 19.51 -0.37
CA GLN A 123 -4.69 19.96 -1.77
C GLN A 123 -5.84 19.47 -2.66
N LEU A 124 -6.28 18.22 -2.50
CA LEU A 124 -7.41 17.66 -3.25
C LEU A 124 -8.70 18.41 -2.92
N ARG A 125 -8.92 18.73 -1.64
CA ARG A 125 -10.05 19.54 -1.20
C ARG A 125 -10.07 20.92 -1.86
N GLU A 126 -8.93 21.61 -1.90
CA GLU A 126 -8.85 22.92 -2.55
C GLU A 126 -9.04 22.84 -4.07
N ALA A 127 -8.46 21.82 -4.72
CA ALA A 127 -8.60 21.60 -6.16
C ALA A 127 -10.07 21.34 -6.56
N LEU A 128 -10.79 20.52 -5.80
CA LEU A 128 -12.21 20.24 -6.00
C LEU A 128 -13.09 21.45 -5.68
N LYS A 129 -12.82 22.13 -4.57
CA LYS A 129 -13.54 23.35 -4.16
C LYS A 129 -13.49 24.44 -5.22
N ALA A 130 -12.35 24.60 -5.90
CA ALA A 130 -12.21 25.55 -7.00
C ALA A 130 -13.14 25.26 -8.19
N ARG A 131 -13.76 24.08 -8.25
CA ARG A 131 -14.63 23.61 -9.35
C ARG A 131 -16.11 23.45 -8.97
N GLU A 132 -16.46 23.59 -7.68
CA GLU A 132 -17.84 23.48 -7.17
C GLU A 132 -18.83 24.35 -7.95
N SER A 133 -18.54 25.66 -8.06
CA SER A 133 -19.43 26.61 -8.74
C SER A 133 -19.64 26.31 -10.22
N GLN A 134 -18.63 25.77 -10.90
CA GLN A 134 -18.71 25.39 -12.32
C GLN A 134 -19.56 24.14 -12.51
N LEU A 135 -19.54 23.21 -11.55
CA LEU A 135 -20.23 21.93 -11.61
C LEU A 135 -21.63 21.99 -10.96
N GLY A 136 -21.94 23.03 -10.19
CA GLY A 136 -23.18 23.13 -9.42
C GLY A 136 -23.27 22.05 -8.33
N VAL A 137 -22.13 21.66 -7.76
CA VAL A 137 -22.03 20.65 -6.70
C VAL A 137 -21.25 21.20 -5.51
N LYS A 138 -21.42 20.55 -4.36
CA LYS A 138 -20.59 20.75 -3.17
C LYS A 138 -19.85 19.46 -2.83
N PHE A 139 -18.54 19.55 -2.67
CA PHE A 139 -17.72 18.38 -2.33
C PHE A 139 -17.60 18.20 -0.82
N ILE A 140 -17.69 16.95 -0.38
CA ILE A 140 -17.36 16.52 0.98
C ILE A 140 -16.15 15.61 0.86
N VAL A 141 -14.95 16.12 1.20
CA VAL A 141 -13.69 15.43 0.93
C VAL A 141 -13.09 14.88 2.22
N ASP A 142 -12.85 13.57 2.25
CA ASP A 142 -12.21 12.83 3.35
C ASP A 142 -11.27 11.75 2.77
N TYR A 143 -10.59 10.99 3.63
CA TYR A 143 -9.80 9.84 3.22
C TYR A 143 -10.14 8.59 4.01
N ALA A 144 -9.91 7.43 3.38
CA ALA A 144 -10.05 6.12 3.99
C ALA A 144 -8.74 5.32 3.80
N ALA A 145 -8.34 4.60 4.85
CA ALA A 145 -7.14 3.77 4.85
C ALA A 145 -7.47 2.30 5.07
N TRP A 146 -6.73 1.41 4.40
CA TRP A 146 -6.81 -0.04 4.66
C TRP A 146 -6.23 -0.40 6.04
N ILE A 147 -5.14 0.27 6.44
CA ILE A 147 -4.62 0.29 7.82
C ILE A 147 -4.64 1.73 8.32
N ALA A 148 -5.67 2.10 9.07
CA ALA A 148 -5.82 3.41 9.68
C ALA A 148 -5.07 3.47 11.02
N SER A 149 -4.14 4.42 11.14
CA SER A 149 -3.47 4.73 12.43
C SER A 149 -4.44 5.32 13.44
N ASP A 150 -5.28 6.25 12.97
CA ASP A 150 -6.47 6.72 13.67
C ASP A 150 -7.70 6.00 13.10
N PRO A 151 -8.44 5.23 13.92
CA PRO A 151 -9.63 4.51 13.49
C PRO A 151 -10.67 5.37 12.78
N VAL A 152 -10.71 6.70 12.97
CA VAL A 152 -11.65 7.61 12.31
C VAL A 152 -11.50 7.62 10.78
N HIS A 153 -10.37 7.14 10.27
CA HIS A 153 -10.05 7.01 8.85
C HIS A 153 -10.13 5.57 8.34
N HIS A 154 -10.59 4.61 9.14
CA HIS A 154 -10.97 3.29 8.65
C HIS A 154 -12.31 3.38 7.91
N ALA A 155 -12.47 2.71 6.78
CA ALA A 155 -13.68 2.81 5.95
C ALA A 155 -14.98 2.47 6.71
N ASN A 156 -14.89 1.45 7.58
CA ASN A 156 -15.93 1.07 8.52
C ASN A 156 -15.28 0.73 9.87
N PRO A 157 -15.09 1.68 10.80
CA PRO A 157 -14.40 1.41 12.06
C PRO A 157 -15.16 0.39 12.93
N ARG A 158 -16.50 0.41 12.87
CA ARG A 158 -17.36 -0.46 13.69
C ARG A 158 -17.28 -1.94 13.31
N MET A 159 -16.79 -2.27 12.11
CA MET A 159 -16.49 -3.66 11.75
C MET A 159 -15.40 -4.29 12.63
N LEU A 160 -14.61 -3.47 13.33
CA LEU A 160 -13.61 -3.92 14.28
C LEU A 160 -14.12 -3.90 15.72
N TYR A 161 -15.26 -3.26 15.98
CA TYR A 161 -15.82 -3.11 17.33
C TYR A 161 -16.83 -4.20 17.66
N GLU A 162 -17.82 -4.41 16.79
CA GLU A 162 -18.91 -5.35 17.03
C GLU A 162 -18.51 -6.80 16.72
N PRO A 163 -18.85 -7.78 17.58
CA PRO A 163 -18.46 -9.17 17.38
C PRO A 163 -18.93 -9.75 16.05
N GLY A 164 -17.96 -10.22 15.25
CA GLY A 164 -18.21 -10.90 13.99
C GLY A 164 -18.46 -12.42 14.08
N VAL A 165 -18.56 -12.98 15.30
CA VAL A 165 -18.79 -14.41 15.54
C VAL A 165 -19.75 -14.62 16.71
N GLU A 166 -20.48 -15.73 16.70
CA GLU A 166 -21.36 -16.13 17.80
C GLU A 166 -20.56 -16.27 19.11
N GLY A 167 -21.07 -15.66 20.19
CA GLY A 167 -20.41 -15.67 21.51
C GLY A 167 -19.13 -14.82 21.60
N GLY A 168 -18.79 -14.05 20.56
CA GLY A 168 -17.68 -13.10 20.56
C GLY A 168 -17.90 -11.92 21.50
N SER A 169 -16.82 -11.22 21.87
CA SER A 169 -16.87 -10.01 22.70
C SER A 169 -16.51 -8.76 21.90
N PRO A 170 -17.14 -7.60 22.17
CA PRO A 170 -16.76 -6.35 21.52
C PRO A 170 -15.28 -6.03 21.75
N LEU A 171 -14.61 -5.48 20.74
CA LEU A 171 -13.19 -5.21 20.80
C LEU A 171 -12.87 -3.97 21.63
N THR A 172 -12.61 -4.18 22.92
CA THR A 172 -12.36 -3.08 23.89
C THR A 172 -10.96 -3.12 24.51
N TYR A 173 -10.04 -3.90 23.93
CA TYR A 173 -8.72 -4.10 24.52
C TYR A 173 -7.92 -2.81 24.62
N CYS A 174 -7.31 -2.60 25.80
CA CYS A 174 -6.47 -1.46 26.14
C CYS A 174 -5.03 -1.81 26.52
N GLY A 175 -4.55 -2.96 26.02
CA GLY A 175 -3.21 -3.42 26.33
C GLY A 175 -3.10 -4.02 27.73
N SER A 176 -1.88 -4.43 28.04
CA SER A 176 -1.39 -4.96 29.29
C SER A 176 0.09 -4.61 29.42
N VAL A 177 0.72 -4.88 30.56
CA VAL A 177 2.19 -4.67 30.68
C VAL A 177 2.99 -5.47 29.67
N ALA A 178 2.51 -6.65 29.25
CA ALA A 178 3.24 -7.51 28.32
C ALA A 178 3.38 -6.90 26.92
N ASP A 179 2.51 -5.96 26.57
CA ASP A 179 2.43 -5.30 25.27
C ASP A 179 2.44 -3.77 25.41
N GLY A 180 3.15 -3.26 26.41
CA GLY A 180 3.49 -1.83 26.52
C GLY A 180 2.52 -0.98 27.34
N GLY A 181 1.59 -1.61 28.06
CA GLY A 181 0.76 -0.93 29.05
C GLY A 181 1.60 -0.44 30.24
N ILE A 182 1.36 0.78 30.68
CA ILE A 182 2.06 1.46 31.77
C ILE A 182 1.05 2.10 32.74
N GLY A 183 1.55 2.75 33.80
CA GLY A 183 0.70 3.45 34.76
C GLY A 183 -0.03 2.53 35.74
N PRO A 184 -0.91 3.10 36.60
CA PRO A 184 -1.58 2.37 37.68
C PRO A 184 -2.54 1.29 37.14
N ASP A 185 -3.20 1.55 36.01
CA ASP A 185 -4.15 0.61 35.40
C ASP A 185 -3.47 -0.42 34.50
N ARG A 186 -2.15 -0.27 34.27
CA ARG A 186 -1.32 -1.20 33.48
C ARG A 186 -1.80 -1.35 32.02
N THR A 187 -2.43 -0.30 31.48
CA THR A 187 -2.97 -0.18 30.11
C THR A 187 -2.15 0.80 29.28
N TRP A 188 -2.41 0.88 27.97
CA TRP A 188 -1.77 1.91 27.13
C TRP A 188 -2.18 3.33 27.58
N PRO A 189 -1.26 4.31 27.57
CA PRO A 189 -1.48 5.66 28.12
C PRO A 189 -2.72 6.40 27.61
N ASP A 190 -3.07 6.20 26.34
CA ASP A 190 -4.16 6.90 25.66
C ASP A 190 -5.21 5.91 25.11
N CYS A 191 -5.42 4.78 25.79
CA CYS A 191 -6.40 3.83 25.29
C CYS A 191 -7.83 4.32 25.49
N ASP A 192 -8.56 4.39 24.38
CA ASP A 192 -10.02 4.39 24.37
C ASP A 192 -10.55 2.98 24.02
N PRO A 193 -11.28 2.30 24.92
CA PRO A 193 -11.94 1.03 24.62
C PRO A 193 -13.05 1.17 23.57
N GLN A 194 -13.53 2.39 23.30
CA GLN A 194 -14.53 2.71 22.27
C GLN A 194 -13.90 3.25 20.98
N ARG A 195 -12.58 3.21 20.80
CA ARG A 195 -11.89 3.82 19.64
C ARG A 195 -12.38 3.33 18.27
N PHE A 196 -12.96 2.14 18.18
CA PHE A 196 -13.55 1.59 16.95
C PHE A 196 -15.07 1.80 16.86
N ASN A 197 -15.74 2.18 17.94
CA ASN A 197 -17.17 2.52 17.97
C ASN A 197 -17.42 3.98 17.57
N ILE A 198 -16.93 4.36 16.41
CA ILE A 198 -17.00 5.74 15.90
C ILE A 198 -17.42 5.76 14.44
N ASP A 199 -17.88 6.92 13.98
CA ASP A 199 -18.22 7.11 12.57
C ASP A 199 -16.95 7.15 11.72
N GLY A 200 -16.88 6.28 10.72
CA GLY A 200 -15.87 6.34 9.67
C GLY A 200 -16.13 7.45 8.64
N PRO A 201 -15.23 7.61 7.65
CA PRO A 201 -15.36 8.66 6.63
C PRO A 201 -16.66 8.52 5.83
N ILE A 202 -17.08 7.29 5.54
CA ILE A 202 -18.31 7.00 4.78
C ILE A 202 -19.55 7.43 5.57
N GLU A 203 -19.64 7.04 6.84
CA GLU A 203 -20.76 7.46 7.69
C GLU A 203 -20.82 8.97 7.89
N ARG A 204 -19.67 9.64 8.06
CA ARG A 204 -19.62 11.10 8.16
C ARG A 204 -20.14 11.78 6.88
N MET A 205 -19.80 11.25 5.69
CA MET A 205 -20.32 11.76 4.42
C MET A 205 -21.84 11.57 4.30
N LEU A 206 -22.34 10.39 4.67
CA LEU A 206 -23.79 10.11 4.68
C LEU A 206 -24.52 11.06 5.63
N LYS A 207 -24.00 11.29 6.85
CA LYS A 207 -24.57 12.25 7.81
C LYS A 207 -24.49 13.70 7.33
N ALA A 208 -23.49 14.04 6.52
CA ALA A 208 -23.39 15.34 5.86
C ALA A 208 -24.36 15.49 4.66
N GLY A 209 -25.05 14.41 4.28
CA GLY A 209 -26.05 14.37 3.22
C GLY A 209 -25.44 14.24 1.83
N ALA A 210 -24.39 13.44 1.66
CA ALA A 210 -23.88 13.11 0.33
C ALA A 210 -24.95 12.38 -0.51
N ASP A 211 -25.14 12.81 -1.76
CA ASP A 211 -26.06 12.19 -2.73
C ASP A 211 -25.41 11.00 -3.44
N GLU A 212 -24.08 11.03 -3.55
CA GLU A 212 -23.24 9.94 -4.06
C GLU A 212 -21.85 10.01 -3.41
N ILE A 213 -21.11 8.91 -3.48
CA ILE A 213 -19.73 8.82 -3.01
C ILE A 213 -18.83 8.34 -4.15
N VAL A 214 -17.77 9.08 -4.39
CA VAL A 214 -16.72 8.78 -5.38
C VAL A 214 -15.43 8.46 -4.64
N MET A 215 -14.83 7.32 -4.93
CA MET A 215 -13.58 6.86 -4.34
C MET A 215 -12.47 6.90 -5.39
N ILE A 216 -11.35 7.54 -5.07
CA ILE A 216 -10.16 7.58 -5.93
C ILE A 216 -8.96 7.06 -5.15
N ASP A 217 -8.31 6.04 -5.70
CA ASP A 217 -7.35 5.20 -4.99
C ASP A 217 -5.90 5.44 -5.42
N MET A 218 -5.04 5.60 -4.41
CA MET A 218 -3.58 5.66 -4.55
C MET A 218 -2.85 4.68 -3.61
N THR A 219 -3.55 3.69 -3.04
CA THR A 219 -3.00 2.64 -2.17
C THR A 219 -1.75 2.00 -2.75
N THR A 220 -1.76 1.73 -4.06
CA THR A 220 -0.59 1.27 -4.83
C THR A 220 -0.36 2.12 -6.09
N SER A 221 -0.46 3.45 -5.95
CA SER A 221 -0.21 4.40 -7.04
C SER A 221 -1.14 4.22 -8.25
N GLY A 222 -2.45 4.18 -7.98
CA GLY A 222 -3.46 4.21 -9.02
C GLY A 222 -3.84 2.86 -9.63
N VAL A 223 -3.02 1.81 -9.46
CA VAL A 223 -3.39 0.45 -9.91
C VAL A 223 -4.47 -0.14 -9.00
N ARG A 224 -5.39 -0.93 -9.56
CA ARG A 224 -6.37 -1.70 -8.78
C ARG A 224 -5.64 -2.68 -7.86
N PHE A 225 -6.22 -2.93 -6.70
CA PHE A 225 -5.60 -3.78 -5.69
C PHE A 225 -6.64 -4.33 -4.73
N PHE A 226 -6.49 -5.61 -4.33
CA PHE A 226 -7.42 -6.24 -3.39
C PHE A 226 -7.59 -5.46 -2.06
N LYS A 227 -6.54 -4.79 -1.56
CA LYS A 227 -6.64 -3.98 -0.33
C LYS A 227 -7.51 -2.74 -0.52
N SER A 228 -7.45 -2.12 -1.70
CA SER A 228 -8.34 -1.04 -2.07
C SER A 228 -9.77 -1.55 -2.25
N PHE A 229 -9.91 -2.74 -2.85
CA PHE A 229 -11.20 -3.41 -2.99
C PHE A 229 -11.84 -3.77 -1.64
N ASP A 230 -11.06 -4.16 -0.63
CA ASP A 230 -11.53 -4.34 0.75
C ASP A 230 -12.16 -3.03 1.30
N VAL A 231 -11.46 -1.90 1.12
CA VAL A 231 -11.93 -0.56 1.55
C VAL A 231 -13.19 -0.15 0.79
N VAL A 232 -13.23 -0.33 -0.52
CA VAL A 232 -14.38 -0.02 -1.38
C VAL A 232 -15.58 -0.90 -1.02
N SER A 233 -15.36 -2.20 -0.77
CA SER A 233 -16.41 -3.15 -0.38
C SER A 233 -16.99 -2.80 1.01
N ALA A 234 -16.14 -2.44 1.97
CA ALA A 234 -16.58 -1.96 3.27
C ALA A 234 -17.40 -0.66 3.16
N ALA A 235 -16.98 0.28 2.32
CA ALA A 235 -17.73 1.50 2.04
C ALA A 235 -19.11 1.22 1.43
N ARG A 236 -19.17 0.33 0.43
CA ARG A 236 -20.42 -0.13 -0.20
C ARG A 236 -21.36 -0.77 0.80
N ALA A 237 -20.84 -1.59 1.72
CA ALA A 237 -21.66 -2.19 2.78
C ALA A 237 -22.27 -1.15 3.73
N VAL A 238 -21.50 -0.14 4.14
CA VAL A 238 -22.00 0.97 4.99
C VAL A 238 -23.10 1.76 4.26
N VAL A 239 -22.90 2.10 2.98
CA VAL A 239 -23.91 2.80 2.18
C VAL A 239 -25.16 1.95 1.95
N ALA A 240 -25.01 0.66 1.67
CA ALA A 240 -26.14 -0.26 1.50
C ALA A 240 -26.99 -0.35 2.78
N GLN A 241 -26.35 -0.41 3.96
CA GLN A 241 -27.05 -0.37 5.23
C GLN A 241 -27.81 0.95 5.44
N HIS A 242 -27.18 2.08 5.13
CA HIS A 242 -27.82 3.39 5.22
C HIS A 242 -29.03 3.50 4.28
N ASN A 243 -28.89 3.08 3.02
CA ASN A 243 -29.96 3.05 2.02
C ASN A 243 -31.15 2.21 2.49
N ALA A 244 -30.90 1.02 3.05
CA ALA A 244 -31.94 0.15 3.58
C ALA A 244 -32.71 0.78 4.76
N VAL A 245 -32.03 1.52 5.63
CA VAL A 245 -32.64 2.19 6.80
C VAL A 245 -33.36 3.48 6.42
N SER A 246 -32.79 4.25 5.48
CA SER A 246 -33.23 5.61 5.16
C SER A 246 -34.11 5.70 3.92
N GLY A 247 -34.25 4.60 3.16
CA GLY A 247 -35.00 4.58 1.91
C GLY A 247 -34.35 5.40 0.78
N THR A 248 -33.03 5.55 0.82
CA THR A 248 -32.22 6.28 -0.18
C THR A 248 -31.59 5.30 -1.19
N ASP A 249 -31.01 5.82 -2.28
CA ASP A 249 -30.29 5.03 -3.29
C ASP A 249 -28.91 5.62 -3.60
N ILE A 250 -28.15 5.95 -2.56
CA ILE A 250 -26.80 6.51 -2.69
C ILE A 250 -25.87 5.45 -3.28
N LYS A 251 -25.03 5.84 -4.24
CA LYS A 251 -24.06 4.95 -4.91
C LYS A 251 -22.62 5.24 -4.48
N VAL A 252 -21.79 4.20 -4.56
CA VAL A 252 -20.33 4.28 -4.35
C VAL A 252 -19.61 3.90 -5.64
N HIS A 253 -18.95 4.88 -6.26
CA HIS A 253 -18.18 4.74 -7.48
C HIS A 253 -16.69 4.62 -7.16
N TRP A 254 -15.99 3.70 -7.82
CA TRP A 254 -14.54 3.56 -7.69
C TRP A 254 -13.87 3.92 -9.02
N LEU A 255 -13.18 5.06 -9.05
CA LEU A 255 -12.66 5.62 -10.30
C LEU A 255 -11.54 4.80 -10.94
N ASN A 256 -10.84 3.97 -10.16
CA ASN A 256 -9.81 3.08 -10.70
C ASN A 256 -10.41 1.82 -11.32
N ASP A 257 -11.70 1.52 -11.09
CA ASP A 257 -12.42 0.37 -11.65
C ASP A 257 -13.86 0.77 -12.06
N PRO A 258 -14.03 1.69 -13.02
CA PRO A 258 -15.33 2.30 -13.32
C PRO A 258 -16.37 1.29 -13.82
N GLU A 259 -15.90 0.20 -14.44
CA GLU A 259 -16.73 -0.89 -14.94
C GLU A 259 -16.99 -1.99 -13.89
N ASP A 260 -16.54 -1.82 -12.65
CA ASP A 260 -16.70 -2.81 -11.57
C ASP A 260 -16.13 -4.21 -11.90
N LEU A 261 -14.99 -4.28 -12.61
CA LEU A 261 -14.34 -5.55 -12.93
C LEU A 261 -14.11 -6.39 -11.67
N MET A 262 -13.46 -5.82 -10.64
CA MET A 262 -13.06 -6.57 -9.45
C MET A 262 -14.26 -7.12 -8.68
N ARG A 263 -15.41 -6.43 -8.73
CA ARG A 263 -16.65 -6.93 -8.13
C ARG A 263 -17.22 -8.07 -8.97
N ASP A 264 -17.35 -7.85 -10.27
CA ASP A 264 -18.00 -8.80 -11.17
C ASP A 264 -17.18 -10.11 -11.31
N SER A 265 -15.85 -10.04 -11.18
CA SER A 265 -14.93 -11.18 -11.20
C SER A 265 -14.71 -11.82 -9.84
N TYR A 266 -15.18 -11.22 -8.75
CA TYR A 266 -14.96 -11.80 -7.42
C TYR A 266 -15.64 -13.17 -7.31
N PRO A 267 -14.94 -14.24 -6.87
CA PRO A 267 -15.54 -15.57 -6.77
C PRO A 267 -16.81 -15.57 -5.92
N ASP A 268 -17.87 -16.20 -6.43
CA ASP A 268 -19.21 -16.17 -5.84
C ASP A 268 -19.61 -17.50 -5.16
N GLN A 269 -18.79 -18.56 -5.28
CA GLN A 269 -18.99 -19.83 -4.58
C GLN A 269 -17.72 -20.35 -3.88
N PRO A 270 -17.80 -20.66 -2.58
CA PRO A 270 -18.97 -20.52 -1.70
C PRO A 270 -19.40 -19.06 -1.47
N ALA A 271 -20.64 -18.88 -1.01
CA ALA A 271 -21.27 -17.59 -0.75
C ALA A 271 -20.66 -16.93 0.50
N ASP A 272 -19.49 -16.30 0.32
CA ASP A 272 -18.59 -15.67 1.31
C ASP A 272 -17.10 -15.97 1.00
N TRP A 273 -16.80 -16.42 -0.22
CA TRP A 273 -15.44 -16.82 -0.58
C TRP A 273 -14.40 -15.77 -0.18
N THR A 274 -13.34 -16.28 0.43
CA THR A 274 -12.09 -15.57 0.65
C THR A 274 -10.96 -16.52 0.30
N ARG A 275 -9.79 -15.98 -0.03
CA ARG A 275 -8.58 -16.77 -0.27
C ARG A 275 -8.22 -17.76 0.85
N THR A 276 -8.71 -17.58 2.08
CA THR A 276 -8.47 -18.52 3.18
C THR A 276 -9.18 -19.86 2.97
N LEU A 277 -10.27 -19.87 2.20
CA LEU A 277 -10.98 -21.10 1.82
C LEU A 277 -10.25 -21.90 0.74
N GLY A 278 -9.28 -21.29 0.04
CA GLY A 278 -8.54 -21.91 -1.04
C GLY A 278 -9.15 -21.61 -2.41
N GLU A 279 -8.98 -22.53 -3.35
CA GLU A 279 -9.57 -22.46 -4.68
C GLU A 279 -11.11 -22.38 -4.58
N PRO A 280 -11.78 -21.45 -5.29
CA PRO A 280 -13.23 -21.35 -5.27
C PRO A 280 -13.91 -22.49 -6.02
N GLU A 281 -15.19 -22.75 -5.71
CA GLU A 281 -16.02 -23.71 -6.44
C GLU A 281 -16.48 -23.15 -7.80
N HIS A 282 -16.66 -21.83 -7.86
CA HIS A 282 -17.00 -21.11 -9.07
C HIS A 282 -16.24 -19.80 -9.17
N ASP A 283 -15.66 -19.60 -10.34
CA ASP A 283 -14.91 -18.42 -10.75
C ASP A 283 -15.62 -17.81 -11.96
N PRO A 284 -16.15 -16.58 -11.88
CA PRO A 284 -16.92 -15.95 -12.97
C PRO A 284 -16.15 -15.73 -14.27
N ARG A 285 -14.82 -15.63 -14.24
CA ARG A 285 -13.96 -15.42 -15.42
C ARG A 285 -14.31 -14.21 -16.28
N ILE A 286 -14.48 -13.06 -15.64
CA ILE A 286 -14.82 -11.82 -16.37
C ILE A 286 -13.59 -11.31 -17.12
N PRO A 287 -13.66 -11.03 -18.44
CA PRO A 287 -12.51 -10.53 -19.20
C PRO A 287 -12.06 -9.14 -18.76
N LEU A 288 -10.73 -8.94 -18.69
CA LEU A 288 -10.12 -7.61 -18.49
C LEU A 288 -10.33 -6.67 -19.70
N ALA A 289 -10.42 -7.23 -20.91
CA ALA A 289 -10.58 -6.45 -22.14
C ALA A 289 -11.86 -5.60 -22.08
N GLY A 290 -11.73 -4.31 -22.35
CA GLY A 290 -12.83 -3.34 -22.27
C GLY A 290 -13.09 -2.77 -20.88
N ARG A 291 -12.32 -3.17 -19.86
CA ARG A 291 -12.45 -2.68 -18.47
C ARG A 291 -11.13 -2.07 -17.97
N PRO A 292 -10.62 -1.02 -18.63
CA PRO A 292 -9.34 -0.41 -18.29
C PRO A 292 -9.42 0.31 -16.94
N ASN A 293 -8.28 0.42 -16.27
CA ASN A 293 -8.11 1.34 -15.17
C ASN A 293 -7.69 2.72 -15.74
N PRO A 294 -8.55 3.75 -15.68
CA PRO A 294 -8.24 5.04 -16.29
C PRO A 294 -7.12 5.79 -15.55
N VAL A 295 -6.95 5.55 -14.24
CA VAL A 295 -5.96 6.23 -13.41
C VAL A 295 -4.54 5.73 -13.72
N SER A 296 -4.33 4.41 -13.76
CA SER A 296 -3.01 3.84 -14.08
C SER A 296 -2.64 4.02 -15.57
N SER A 297 -3.65 4.16 -16.43
CA SER A 297 -3.47 4.38 -17.86
C SER A 297 -3.17 5.84 -18.21
N ASP A 298 -3.42 6.80 -17.32
CA ASP A 298 -3.17 8.23 -17.58
C ASP A 298 -1.66 8.53 -17.65
N PRO A 299 -1.15 9.06 -18.78
CA PRO A 299 0.27 9.41 -18.92
C PRO A 299 0.78 10.42 -17.89
N ARG A 300 -0.08 11.26 -17.30
CA ARG A 300 0.30 12.20 -16.23
C ARG A 300 0.83 11.47 -15.00
N LEU A 301 0.29 10.29 -14.69
CA LEU A 301 0.80 9.47 -13.59
C LEU A 301 2.24 9.02 -13.87
N ALA A 302 2.52 8.57 -15.09
CA ALA A 302 3.87 8.21 -15.51
C ALA A 302 4.83 9.41 -15.51
N ALA A 303 4.36 10.60 -15.89
CA ALA A 303 5.16 11.82 -15.83
C ALA A 303 5.67 12.13 -14.41
N PHE A 304 4.84 11.95 -13.38
CA PHE A 304 5.30 12.12 -11.98
C PHE A 304 6.41 11.14 -11.61
N HIS A 305 6.39 9.93 -12.17
CA HIS A 305 7.44 8.94 -11.98
C HIS A 305 8.74 9.34 -12.66
N VAL A 306 8.64 9.77 -13.91
CA VAL A 306 9.81 10.21 -14.68
C VAL A 306 10.45 11.44 -14.04
N ASP A 307 9.68 12.40 -13.54
CA ASP A 307 10.21 13.56 -12.79
C ASP A 307 11.06 13.12 -11.58
N GLY A 308 10.65 12.04 -10.89
CA GLY A 308 11.36 11.48 -9.75
C GLY A 308 12.61 10.69 -10.12
N ILE A 309 12.59 10.01 -11.25
CA ILE A 309 13.73 9.29 -11.83
C ILE A 309 14.79 10.28 -12.32
N GLU A 310 14.37 11.35 -13.00
CA GLU A 310 15.25 12.40 -13.55
C GLU A 310 16.11 13.06 -12.48
N GLN A 311 15.54 13.30 -11.30
CA GLN A 311 16.25 13.86 -10.14
C GLN A 311 17.41 12.99 -9.65
N ARG A 312 17.45 11.71 -10.04
CA ARG A 312 18.45 10.74 -9.61
C ARG A 312 19.40 10.33 -10.72
N LEU A 313 19.21 10.83 -11.94
CA LEU A 313 20.19 10.66 -13.02
C LEU A 313 21.52 11.32 -12.66
N ARG A 314 22.62 10.84 -13.26
CA ARG A 314 23.97 11.40 -13.05
C ARG A 314 24.34 12.32 -14.22
N PRO A 315 24.42 13.65 -14.04
CA PRO A 315 24.66 14.58 -15.14
C PRO A 315 25.99 14.37 -15.89
N LYS A 316 26.99 13.78 -15.23
CA LYS A 316 28.33 13.53 -15.81
C LYS A 316 28.46 12.14 -16.47
N LEU A 317 27.42 11.31 -16.42
CA LEU A 317 27.40 9.99 -17.05
C LEU A 317 26.52 10.03 -18.29
N ALA A 318 26.99 9.45 -19.40
CA ALA A 318 26.17 9.30 -20.60
C ALA A 318 24.94 8.43 -20.29
N LEU A 319 23.76 8.89 -20.69
CA LEU A 319 22.48 8.21 -20.42
C LEU A 319 22.41 6.78 -21.01
N ALA A 320 23.16 6.52 -22.08
CA ALA A 320 23.32 5.17 -22.64
C ALA A 320 24.00 4.16 -21.69
N ARG A 321 24.62 4.64 -20.60
CA ARG A 321 25.24 3.85 -19.51
C ARG A 321 24.40 3.89 -18.23
N THR A 322 23.20 4.46 -18.27
CA THR A 322 22.24 4.47 -17.17
C THR A 322 21.20 3.37 -17.38
N GLY A 323 20.77 2.75 -16.29
CA GLY A 323 19.65 1.83 -16.24
C GLY A 323 18.58 2.29 -15.27
N VAL A 324 17.35 1.88 -15.54
CA VAL A 324 16.19 2.13 -14.69
C VAL A 324 15.56 0.80 -14.35
N LEU A 325 15.46 0.53 -13.05
CA LEU A 325 14.82 -0.65 -12.51
C LEU A 325 13.49 -0.26 -11.88
N LEU A 326 12.39 -0.74 -12.44
CA LEU A 326 11.04 -0.57 -11.89
C LEU A 326 10.71 -1.78 -11.01
N VAL A 327 10.88 -1.65 -9.70
CA VAL A 327 10.60 -2.74 -8.73
C VAL A 327 9.12 -2.72 -8.36
N ASN A 328 8.48 -3.89 -8.38
CA ASN A 328 7.04 -4.03 -8.19
C ASN A 328 6.70 -5.02 -7.07
N HIS A 329 5.64 -4.70 -6.32
CA HIS A 329 4.99 -5.55 -5.34
C HIS A 329 3.99 -6.47 -6.03
N ALA A 330 3.95 -7.74 -5.63
CA ALA A 330 3.07 -8.76 -6.20
C ALA A 330 1.72 -8.88 -5.44
N THR A 331 0.92 -9.94 -5.70
CA THR A 331 -0.35 -10.21 -5.00
C THR A 331 -0.31 -11.57 -4.29
N ARG A 332 -1.38 -11.95 -3.61
CA ARG A 332 -1.48 -13.27 -2.97
C ARG A 332 -1.99 -14.30 -3.97
N THR A 333 -1.66 -15.57 -3.76
CA THR A 333 -2.29 -16.68 -4.49
C THR A 333 -3.81 -16.57 -4.39
N TYR A 334 -4.49 -16.87 -5.50
CA TYR A 334 -5.92 -16.72 -5.76
C TYR A 334 -6.41 -15.28 -5.98
N ASN A 335 -5.58 -14.26 -5.74
CA ASN A 335 -6.01 -12.90 -6.10
C ASN A 335 -6.07 -12.71 -7.61
N GLN A 336 -5.31 -13.47 -8.41
CA GLN A 336 -5.34 -13.35 -9.87
C GLN A 336 -6.72 -13.66 -10.48
N LEU A 337 -7.63 -14.27 -9.72
CA LEU A 337 -9.01 -14.55 -10.13
C LEU A 337 -9.88 -13.28 -10.18
N PHE A 338 -9.47 -12.19 -9.52
CA PHE A 338 -10.29 -10.97 -9.49
C PHE A 338 -9.50 -9.65 -9.42
N ASP A 339 -8.20 -9.71 -9.12
CA ASP A 339 -7.32 -8.55 -8.89
C ASP A 339 -6.39 -8.33 -10.10
N PRO A 340 -6.68 -7.33 -10.97
CA PRO A 340 -5.87 -7.02 -12.14
C PRO A 340 -4.64 -6.15 -11.83
N LYS A 341 -4.22 -6.04 -10.55
CA LYS A 341 -3.06 -5.24 -10.14
C LYS A 341 -1.82 -5.45 -11.01
N ILE A 342 -1.51 -6.70 -11.33
CA ILE A 342 -0.29 -7.05 -12.06
C ILE A 342 -0.38 -6.46 -13.48
N ASP A 343 -1.50 -6.65 -14.16
CA ASP A 343 -1.80 -6.08 -15.47
C ASP A 343 -1.77 -4.55 -15.47
N ASP A 344 -2.44 -3.90 -14.51
CA ASP A 344 -2.43 -2.45 -14.35
C ASP A 344 -1.00 -1.91 -14.08
N THR A 345 -0.17 -2.68 -13.36
CA THR A 345 1.24 -2.34 -13.12
C THR A 345 2.06 -2.40 -14.41
N LEU A 346 1.79 -3.36 -15.29
CA LEU A 346 2.48 -3.45 -16.58
C LEU A 346 2.12 -2.26 -17.48
N VAL A 347 0.87 -1.81 -17.47
CA VAL A 347 0.45 -0.58 -18.16
C VAL A 347 1.21 0.63 -17.62
N LEU A 348 1.29 0.78 -16.29
CA LEU A 348 2.04 1.88 -15.68
C LEU A 348 3.54 1.83 -16.03
N ASN A 349 4.17 0.66 -15.96
CA ASN A 349 5.58 0.48 -16.31
C ASN A 349 5.86 0.86 -17.77
N GLU A 350 4.99 0.45 -18.69
CA GLU A 350 5.11 0.80 -20.10
C GLU A 350 4.93 2.31 -20.33
N ASN A 351 3.98 2.94 -19.64
CA ASN A 351 3.79 4.40 -19.69
C ASN A 351 5.02 5.14 -19.15
N ILE A 352 5.62 4.69 -18.04
CA ILE A 352 6.86 5.25 -17.49
C ILE A 352 8.01 5.11 -18.49
N LYS A 353 8.18 3.92 -19.09
CA LYS A 353 9.21 3.68 -20.11
C LYS A 353 9.03 4.59 -21.31
N ARG A 354 7.81 4.73 -21.83
CA ARG A 354 7.48 5.60 -22.96
C ARG A 354 7.81 7.06 -22.66
N GLU A 355 7.37 7.56 -21.51
CA GLU A 355 7.63 8.94 -21.09
C GLU A 355 9.14 9.18 -20.89
N LEU A 356 9.86 8.23 -20.29
CA LEU A 356 11.29 8.33 -20.08
C LEU A 356 12.06 8.38 -21.42
N ILE A 357 11.71 7.53 -22.39
CA ILE A 357 12.32 7.53 -23.73
C ILE A 357 11.98 8.83 -24.49
N ALA A 358 10.75 9.33 -24.34
CA ALA A 358 10.33 10.57 -24.99
C ALA A 358 11.15 11.78 -24.51
N ARG A 359 11.47 11.83 -23.21
CA ARG A 359 12.30 12.89 -22.62
C ARG A 359 13.80 12.68 -22.77
N HIS A 360 14.24 11.42 -22.80
CA HIS A 360 15.65 11.01 -22.82
C HIS A 360 15.92 9.93 -23.88
N PRO A 361 15.89 10.30 -25.17
CA PRO A 361 16.06 9.32 -26.25
C PRO A 361 17.45 8.67 -26.27
N GLU A 362 18.44 9.20 -25.53
CA GLU A 362 19.76 8.58 -25.40
C GLU A 362 19.82 7.44 -24.37
N ILE A 363 18.81 7.28 -23.51
CA ILE A 363 18.71 6.11 -22.64
C ILE A 363 18.45 4.88 -23.51
N LYS A 364 19.25 3.82 -23.31
CA LYS A 364 19.00 2.56 -24.00
C LYS A 364 17.70 1.94 -23.49
N THR A 365 16.77 1.67 -24.40
CA THR A 365 15.48 1.01 -24.10
C THR A 365 15.66 -0.28 -23.33
N ASP A 366 16.70 -1.04 -23.66
CA ASP A 366 17.04 -2.31 -23.03
C ASP A 366 17.55 -2.16 -21.60
N ASN A 367 17.92 -0.96 -21.17
CA ASN A 367 18.33 -0.69 -19.79
C ASN A 367 17.15 -0.28 -18.89
N ILE A 368 15.93 -0.22 -19.42
CA ILE A 368 14.70 0.04 -18.65
C ILE A 368 13.99 -1.31 -18.48
N VAL A 369 13.99 -1.83 -17.25
CA VAL A 369 13.44 -3.15 -16.93
C VAL A 369 12.54 -3.09 -15.72
N GLY A 370 11.52 -3.94 -15.68
CA GLY A 370 10.69 -4.15 -14.50
C GLY A 370 11.00 -5.46 -13.83
N ALA A 371 10.81 -5.48 -12.51
CA ALA A 371 11.08 -6.65 -11.72
C ALA A 371 10.15 -6.79 -10.52
N TRP A 372 10.17 -7.99 -9.92
CA TRP A 372 9.36 -8.39 -8.79
C TRP A 372 10.23 -8.93 -7.65
N MET A 373 9.68 -8.89 -6.43
CA MET A 373 10.34 -9.49 -5.26
C MET A 373 10.33 -11.03 -5.32
N GLY A 374 10.98 -11.66 -4.33
CA GLY A 374 11.07 -13.11 -4.25
C GLY A 374 9.74 -13.80 -3.89
N VAL A 375 9.66 -15.08 -4.23
CA VAL A 375 8.57 -15.99 -3.86
C VAL A 375 9.09 -17.12 -2.99
N LYS A 376 8.23 -17.63 -2.10
CA LYS A 376 8.50 -18.86 -1.35
C LYS A 376 8.70 -20.05 -2.29
N GLU A 377 9.54 -20.99 -1.90
CA GLU A 377 9.82 -22.19 -2.69
C GLU A 377 9.09 -23.41 -2.10
N TYR A 378 8.67 -24.32 -2.98
CA TYR A 378 8.05 -25.58 -2.59
C TYR A 378 9.07 -26.53 -1.94
N ASN A 379 8.72 -27.08 -0.77
CA ASN A 379 9.47 -28.13 -0.11
C ASN A 379 8.55 -29.35 0.16
N PRO A 380 8.74 -30.48 -0.57
CA PRO A 380 7.89 -31.66 -0.44
C PRO A 380 8.00 -32.35 0.92
N GLN A 381 9.08 -32.11 1.68
CA GLN A 381 9.31 -32.75 2.98
C GLN A 381 8.48 -32.14 4.10
N ILE A 382 7.97 -30.92 3.91
CA ILE A 382 7.13 -30.25 4.91
C ILE A 382 5.90 -31.11 5.19
N LYS A 383 5.62 -31.36 6.46
CA LYS A 383 4.37 -31.98 6.92
C LYS A 383 3.42 -30.86 7.34
N PRO A 384 2.39 -30.53 6.52
CA PRO A 384 1.50 -29.44 6.84
C PRO A 384 0.78 -29.70 8.17
N GLN A 385 0.70 -28.68 9.02
CA GLN A 385 0.05 -28.79 10.33
C GLN A 385 -1.48 -28.88 10.25
N ARG A 386 -2.06 -28.66 9.07
CA ARG A 386 -3.50 -28.70 8.79
C ARG A 386 -3.76 -29.39 7.45
N PRO A 387 -4.94 -30.00 7.26
CA PRO A 387 -5.40 -30.40 5.93
C PRO A 387 -5.27 -29.20 4.97
N ASN A 388 -4.68 -29.42 3.79
CA ASN A 388 -4.38 -28.39 2.77
C ASN A 388 -3.39 -27.30 3.20
N GLY A 389 -2.61 -27.50 4.27
CA GLY A 389 -1.58 -26.54 4.65
C GLY A 389 -0.47 -26.42 3.60
N SER A 390 0.09 -25.22 3.48
CA SER A 390 1.11 -24.91 2.47
C SER A 390 2.39 -25.72 2.68
N ARG A 391 2.96 -26.21 1.57
CA ARG A 391 4.30 -26.81 1.48
C ARG A 391 5.34 -25.81 0.97
N PHE A 392 4.98 -24.53 0.87
CA PHE A 392 5.92 -23.49 0.50
C PHE A 392 6.59 -22.92 1.74
N GLU A 393 7.90 -22.75 1.67
CA GLU A 393 8.67 -22.12 2.73
C GLU A 393 9.58 -21.03 2.20
N ARG A 394 10.04 -20.22 3.14
CA ARG A 394 11.07 -19.22 2.87
C ARG A 394 12.40 -19.89 2.65
N THR A 395 13.19 -19.33 1.74
CA THR A 395 14.53 -19.81 1.44
C THR A 395 15.47 -18.65 1.17
N ARG A 396 16.76 -18.88 1.32
CA ARG A 396 17.78 -17.89 0.98
C ARG A 396 17.78 -17.54 -0.52
N ARG A 397 17.39 -18.48 -1.39
CA ARG A 397 17.28 -18.26 -2.86
C ARG A 397 16.21 -17.25 -3.25
N MET A 398 15.20 -17.07 -2.40
CA MET A 398 14.19 -16.02 -2.56
C MET A 398 14.78 -14.61 -2.50
N ARG A 399 15.99 -14.45 -1.93
CA ARG A 399 16.75 -13.19 -1.92
C ARG A 399 15.90 -11.98 -1.56
N GLY A 400 15.12 -12.02 -0.49
CA GLY A 400 14.34 -10.86 -0.03
C GLY A 400 12.93 -11.16 0.44
N GLU A 401 12.13 -10.10 0.53
CA GLU A 401 10.79 -10.17 1.10
C GLU A 401 9.83 -10.92 0.18
N ASN A 402 9.01 -11.81 0.77
CA ASN A 402 7.97 -12.50 0.04
C ASN A 402 6.74 -11.58 -0.12
N LEU A 403 6.75 -10.73 -1.15
CA LEU A 403 5.64 -9.85 -1.49
C LEU A 403 4.56 -10.54 -2.36
N GLY A 404 4.69 -11.85 -2.56
CA GLY A 404 3.67 -12.69 -3.19
C GLY A 404 3.99 -13.06 -4.64
N HIS A 405 2.96 -13.45 -5.39
CA HIS A 405 3.05 -13.97 -6.75
C HIS A 405 2.55 -12.93 -7.75
N ALA A 406 3.31 -12.72 -8.82
CA ALA A 406 2.97 -11.76 -9.87
C ALA A 406 2.18 -12.45 -10.98
N TYR A 407 1.11 -13.15 -10.62
CA TYR A 407 0.29 -13.86 -11.60
C TYR A 407 -0.62 -12.86 -12.31
N LEU A 408 -0.66 -12.94 -13.64
CA LEU A 408 -1.54 -12.14 -14.48
C LEU A 408 -3.00 -12.52 -14.24
N TYR A 409 -3.88 -11.53 -14.32
CA TYR A 409 -5.31 -11.68 -14.12
C TYR A 409 -5.92 -12.76 -15.02
N GLU A 410 -6.75 -13.63 -14.45
CA GLU A 410 -7.47 -14.70 -15.16
C GLU A 410 -6.56 -15.63 -15.98
N THR A 411 -5.36 -15.91 -15.45
CA THR A 411 -4.41 -16.85 -16.04
C THR A 411 -4.10 -18.04 -15.13
N ASP A 412 -3.59 -19.11 -15.73
CA ASP A 412 -3.02 -20.27 -15.01
C ASP A 412 -1.64 -19.93 -14.44
N GLU A 413 -1.64 -19.03 -13.45
CA GLU A 413 -0.45 -18.57 -12.72
C GLU A 413 0.67 -18.01 -13.63
N GLN A 414 0.30 -17.39 -14.75
CA GLN A 414 1.26 -16.87 -15.71
C GLN A 414 1.96 -15.62 -15.14
N LEU A 415 3.30 -15.61 -15.15
CA LEU A 415 4.09 -14.44 -14.79
C LEU A 415 4.23 -13.47 -15.98
N PRO A 416 4.45 -12.16 -15.74
CA PRO A 416 4.85 -11.21 -16.77
C PRO A 416 6.03 -11.73 -17.60
N GLY A 417 5.95 -11.52 -18.91
CA GLY A 417 7.02 -11.87 -19.86
C GLY A 417 7.97 -10.71 -20.15
N GLY A 418 9.00 -11.00 -20.94
CA GLY A 418 9.90 -9.98 -21.50
C GLY A 418 10.66 -9.17 -20.45
N GLU A 419 10.83 -7.88 -20.69
CA GLU A 419 11.55 -6.96 -19.80
C GLU A 419 10.86 -6.70 -18.45
N TRP A 420 9.63 -7.18 -18.26
CA TRP A 420 8.81 -6.97 -17.07
C TRP A 420 8.76 -8.16 -16.11
N GLY A 421 9.38 -9.28 -16.50
CA GLY A 421 9.26 -10.57 -15.80
C GLY A 421 10.36 -10.91 -14.81
N TYR A 422 11.35 -10.02 -14.61
CA TYR A 422 12.53 -10.36 -13.82
C TYR A 422 12.22 -10.48 -12.32
N ARG A 423 12.99 -11.30 -11.61
CA ARG A 423 13.21 -11.04 -10.18
C ARG A 423 14.19 -9.88 -10.05
N TYR A 424 14.05 -9.07 -9.02
CA TYR A 424 14.81 -7.82 -8.96
C TYR A 424 16.33 -8.04 -8.96
N TRP A 425 16.84 -9.13 -8.37
CA TRP A 425 18.26 -9.48 -8.44
C TRP A 425 18.69 -9.95 -9.85
N ASP A 426 17.84 -10.66 -10.59
CA ASP A 426 18.12 -11.05 -11.98
C ASP A 426 18.17 -9.82 -12.90
N ALA A 427 17.28 -8.84 -12.66
CA ALA A 427 17.31 -7.57 -13.36
C ALA A 427 18.59 -6.77 -13.04
N LEU A 428 19.01 -6.71 -11.78
CA LEU A 428 20.28 -6.09 -11.39
C LEU A 428 21.48 -6.78 -12.03
N GLU A 429 21.49 -8.12 -12.10
CA GLU A 429 22.56 -8.89 -12.74
C GLU A 429 22.61 -8.59 -14.24
N ARG A 430 21.45 -8.56 -14.90
CA ARG A 430 21.35 -8.20 -16.31
C ARG A 430 21.89 -6.80 -16.58
N LEU A 431 21.48 -5.79 -15.81
CA LEU A 431 21.95 -4.41 -15.97
C LEU A 431 23.46 -4.31 -15.75
N LYS A 432 24.00 -4.99 -14.72
CA LYS A 432 25.45 -5.11 -14.51
C LYS A 432 26.15 -5.69 -15.74
N ASN A 433 25.66 -6.81 -16.26
CA ASN A 433 26.28 -7.52 -17.38
C ASN A 433 26.18 -6.73 -18.70
N GLN A 434 25.25 -5.78 -18.82
CA GLN A 434 25.16 -4.83 -19.94
C GLN A 434 26.11 -3.63 -19.82
N GLY A 435 26.89 -3.53 -18.74
CA GLY A 435 27.80 -2.43 -18.50
C GLY A 435 27.10 -1.14 -18.05
N VAL A 436 25.93 -1.25 -17.43
CA VAL A 436 25.27 -0.10 -16.78
C VAL A 436 26.12 0.38 -15.61
N GLU A 437 26.39 1.67 -15.54
CA GLU A 437 27.25 2.30 -14.51
C GLU A 437 26.49 3.15 -13.50
N HIS A 438 25.21 3.42 -13.80
CA HIS A 438 24.32 4.01 -12.84
C HIS A 438 22.92 3.39 -12.96
N ILE A 439 22.37 2.91 -11.85
CA ILE A 439 21.01 2.36 -11.79
C ILE A 439 20.13 3.27 -10.95
N VAL A 440 19.07 3.81 -11.54
CA VAL A 440 17.97 4.42 -10.77
C VAL A 440 16.93 3.35 -10.50
N VAL A 441 16.68 3.07 -9.23
CA VAL A 441 15.66 2.13 -8.78
C VAL A 441 14.41 2.91 -8.41
N ALA A 442 13.32 2.69 -9.14
CA ALA A 442 12.02 3.25 -8.83
C ALA A 442 11.08 2.17 -8.33
N PHE A 443 10.21 2.52 -7.39
CA PHE A 443 9.11 1.68 -6.93
C PHE A 443 7.78 2.32 -7.34
N PRO A 444 7.26 2.01 -8.55
CA PRO A 444 6.13 2.74 -9.12
C PRO A 444 4.82 2.62 -8.34
N GLN A 445 4.78 1.76 -7.33
CA GLN A 445 3.60 1.50 -6.53
C GLN A 445 3.61 2.29 -5.21
N ILE A 446 4.65 3.09 -4.93
CA ILE A 446 4.75 3.96 -3.74
C ILE A 446 5.04 5.41 -4.17
N MET A 447 4.03 6.26 -4.14
CA MET A 447 4.13 7.67 -4.58
C MET A 447 4.40 8.68 -3.45
N VAL A 448 4.58 8.19 -2.23
CA VAL A 448 4.95 9.00 -1.07
C VAL A 448 6.08 8.30 -0.31
N ASP A 449 7.03 9.07 0.18
CA ASP A 449 8.05 8.55 1.07
C ASP A 449 7.39 7.91 2.29
N SER A 450 7.91 6.74 2.64
CA SER A 450 7.52 5.94 3.79
C SER A 450 8.72 5.09 4.20
N VAL A 451 8.63 4.45 5.35
CA VAL A 451 9.66 3.53 5.84
C VAL A 451 10.05 2.45 4.82
N LEU A 452 9.09 2.03 3.98
CA LEU A 452 9.27 1.07 2.88
C LEU A 452 10.22 1.59 1.79
N ASN A 453 10.05 2.85 1.34
CA ASN A 453 10.90 3.44 0.31
C ASN A 453 12.22 4.01 0.86
N LEU A 454 12.22 4.48 2.10
CA LEU A 454 13.38 5.15 2.73
C LEU A 454 14.35 4.17 3.40
N VAL A 455 13.89 2.98 3.80
CA VAL A 455 14.69 2.00 4.52
C VAL A 455 14.64 0.64 3.86
N GLU A 456 13.46 0.06 3.68
CA GLU A 456 13.34 -1.34 3.23
C GLU A 456 13.92 -1.54 1.83
N LEU A 457 13.42 -0.82 0.82
CA LEU A 457 13.86 -0.98 -0.57
C LEU A 457 15.36 -0.68 -0.76
N PRO A 458 15.92 0.46 -0.30
CA PRO A 458 17.35 0.71 -0.44
C PRO A 458 18.19 -0.40 0.18
N ASN A 459 17.75 -0.95 1.32
CA ASN A 459 18.38 -2.13 1.87
C ASN A 459 18.27 -3.26 0.83
N GLN A 460 17.09 -3.70 0.38
CA GLN A 460 16.95 -4.83 -0.58
C GLN A 460 17.90 -4.74 -1.79
N ILE A 461 18.11 -3.52 -2.29
CA ILE A 461 19.06 -3.24 -3.37
C ILE A 461 20.52 -3.33 -2.91
N ALA A 462 20.88 -2.72 -1.77
CA ALA A 462 22.22 -2.75 -1.19
C ALA A 462 22.72 -4.17 -0.90
N ARG A 463 21.85 -5.14 -0.56
CA ARG A 463 22.29 -6.55 -0.44
C ARG A 463 22.87 -7.04 -1.75
N GLU A 464 22.21 -6.76 -2.86
CA GLU A 464 22.63 -7.34 -4.13
C GLU A 464 23.82 -6.58 -4.71
N ILE A 465 23.83 -5.24 -4.69
CA ILE A 465 24.85 -4.43 -5.38
C ILE A 465 25.66 -3.49 -4.48
N GLY A 466 25.49 -3.59 -3.16
CA GLY A 466 26.35 -2.97 -2.16
C GLY A 466 25.94 -1.57 -1.70
N TYR A 467 26.24 -1.24 -0.45
CA TYR A 467 25.99 0.09 0.10
C TYR A 467 27.02 1.13 -0.39
N ARG A 468 28.29 0.77 -0.66
CA ARG A 468 29.30 1.71 -1.20
C ARG A 468 29.04 2.09 -2.66
N SER A 469 28.19 1.33 -3.34
CA SER A 469 27.68 1.67 -4.67
C SER A 469 26.55 2.71 -4.60
N TRP A 470 25.99 2.97 -3.42
CA TRP A 470 24.91 3.94 -3.30
C TRP A 470 25.43 5.36 -3.56
N LEU A 471 24.73 6.12 -4.40
CA LEU A 471 25.14 7.45 -4.86
C LEU A 471 25.36 8.44 -3.71
N TYR A 472 24.68 8.22 -2.58
CA TYR A 472 24.71 9.09 -1.39
C TYR A 472 25.41 8.42 -0.20
N ASP A 473 26.20 7.37 -0.42
CA ASP A 473 27.04 6.78 0.61
C ASP A 473 27.90 7.85 1.32
N GLY A 474 28.00 7.75 2.65
CA GLY A 474 28.72 8.71 3.49
C GLY A 474 28.04 10.07 3.69
N GLN A 475 26.85 10.32 3.14
CA GLN A 475 26.06 11.53 3.41
C GLN A 475 24.97 11.21 4.44
N PRO A 476 25.09 11.65 5.71
CA PRO A 476 24.01 11.51 6.67
C PRO A 476 22.87 12.45 6.28
N ASP A 477 21.87 11.93 5.60
CA ASP A 477 20.64 12.66 5.27
C ASP A 477 19.45 11.98 5.93
N TYR A 478 19.17 12.31 7.20
CA TYR A 478 18.01 11.77 7.92
C TYR A 478 16.65 12.12 7.27
N ALA A 479 16.61 13.00 6.27
CA ALA A 479 15.40 13.25 5.48
C ALA A 479 15.20 12.22 4.36
N THR A 480 16.24 11.51 3.92
CA THR A 480 16.16 10.49 2.84
C THR A 480 16.83 9.14 3.13
N TYR A 481 17.61 9.00 4.22
CA TYR A 481 18.30 7.76 4.59
C TYR A 481 18.88 7.75 6.04
N PRO A 482 18.92 6.60 6.72
CA PRO A 482 19.53 6.50 8.04
C PRO A 482 21.04 6.72 8.13
N GLY A 483 21.45 7.51 9.14
CA GLY A 483 22.84 7.57 9.59
C GLY A 483 23.40 6.21 10.04
N THR A 484 24.71 6.04 9.82
CA THR A 484 25.60 4.91 10.17
C THR A 484 24.96 3.73 10.89
N GLY A 485 24.90 2.61 10.16
CA GLY A 485 24.37 1.35 10.64
C GLY A 485 23.62 0.65 9.52
N HIS A 486 24.29 0.40 8.39
CA HIS A 486 23.83 -0.65 7.48
C HIS A 486 24.00 -1.96 8.23
N PRO A 487 22.91 -2.70 8.47
CA PRO A 487 23.02 -4.06 7.98
C PRO A 487 21.68 -4.71 7.59
N PHE A 488 21.84 -5.52 6.54
CA PHE A 488 21.00 -6.60 6.06
C PHE A 488 19.64 -6.20 5.48
N THR A 489 19.19 -6.99 4.52
CA THR A 489 18.08 -6.71 3.60
C THR A 489 17.40 -8.06 3.44
N ASP A 490 16.07 -8.12 3.38
CA ASP A 490 15.27 -9.09 4.16
C ASP A 490 15.98 -10.37 4.59
N TYR A 491 15.86 -10.69 5.88
CA TYR A 491 16.78 -11.49 6.72
C TYR A 491 17.89 -10.69 7.42
N TRP A 492 17.45 -9.64 8.12
CA TRP A 492 18.33 -8.67 8.75
C TRP A 492 18.74 -9.22 10.10
N GLY A 493 20.02 -9.55 10.30
CA GLY A 493 20.70 -10.03 11.54
C GLY A 493 20.48 -9.26 12.85
N ILE A 494 19.33 -8.61 13.00
CA ILE A 494 18.73 -8.12 14.23
C ILE A 494 17.50 -8.99 14.60
N TRP A 495 16.88 -9.73 13.66
CA TRP A 495 15.59 -10.44 13.87
C TRP A 495 15.61 -11.94 13.66
N VAL A 496 16.64 -12.50 13.02
CA VAL A 496 16.82 -13.95 13.10
C VAL A 496 17.29 -14.31 14.51
N ASP A 497 17.01 -15.53 14.94
CA ASP A 497 17.59 -16.04 16.17
C ASP A 497 19.12 -15.93 16.07
N THR A 498 19.77 -15.27 17.02
CA THR A 498 21.24 -15.10 16.96
C THR A 498 21.97 -16.34 17.45
N GLU A 499 21.24 -17.34 17.93
CA GLU A 499 21.72 -18.55 18.54
C GLU A 499 21.46 -19.76 17.62
N CYS A 500 22.52 -20.53 17.36
CA CYS A 500 22.52 -21.71 16.53
C CYS A 500 22.81 -22.95 17.38
N ARG A 501 22.18 -24.07 17.06
CA ARG A 501 22.47 -25.36 17.70
C ARG A 501 23.91 -25.78 17.42
N VAL A 502 24.56 -26.34 18.45
CA VAL A 502 25.91 -26.89 18.32
C VAL A 502 25.82 -28.27 17.65
N ALA A 503 26.61 -28.47 16.59
CA ALA A 503 26.64 -29.74 15.87
C ALA A 503 26.99 -30.91 16.81
N GLY A 504 26.17 -31.96 16.80
CA GLY A 504 26.34 -33.12 17.69
C GLY A 504 25.90 -32.90 19.15
N GLN A 505 25.43 -31.70 19.52
CA GLN A 505 24.99 -31.37 20.88
C GLN A 505 23.66 -30.59 20.81
N PRO A 506 22.53 -31.29 20.56
CA PRO A 506 21.25 -30.66 20.22
C PRO A 506 20.65 -29.76 21.31
N GLU A 507 21.06 -29.97 22.57
CA GLU A 507 20.62 -29.18 23.74
C GLU A 507 21.45 -27.91 23.96
N GLN A 508 22.55 -27.73 23.23
CA GLN A 508 23.41 -26.55 23.36
C GLN A 508 23.23 -25.61 22.19
N THR A 509 23.21 -24.32 22.51
CA THR A 509 23.23 -23.21 21.56
C THR A 509 24.50 -22.39 21.73
N ARG A 510 24.90 -21.74 20.64
CA ARG A 510 25.99 -20.76 20.61
C ARG A 510 25.66 -19.68 19.59
N PRO A 511 26.30 -18.51 19.64
CA PRO A 511 26.13 -17.50 18.61
C PRO A 511 26.32 -18.06 17.20
N CYS A 512 25.40 -17.73 16.29
CA CYS A 512 25.51 -18.04 14.87
C CYS A 512 26.68 -17.25 14.23
N CYS A 513 27.07 -17.65 13.02
CA CYS A 513 28.08 -16.94 12.24
C CYS A 513 27.44 -16.12 11.12
N PHE A 514 27.43 -14.80 11.26
CA PHE A 514 26.84 -13.89 10.27
C PHE A 514 27.89 -13.16 9.41
N ASP A 515 29.17 -13.47 9.59
CA ASP A 515 30.27 -12.85 8.85
C ASP A 515 30.38 -13.46 7.45
N LEU A 516 30.29 -12.64 6.40
CA LEU A 516 30.45 -13.11 5.02
C LEU A 516 31.83 -13.77 4.81
N GLY A 517 31.81 -15.00 4.29
CA GLY A 517 33.00 -15.86 4.18
C GLY A 517 33.18 -16.83 5.35
N GLY A 518 32.37 -16.71 6.40
CA GLY A 518 32.42 -17.57 7.59
C GLY A 518 33.30 -16.99 8.69
N CYS A 519 33.20 -17.57 9.89
CA CYS A 519 33.88 -17.08 11.08
C CYS A 519 35.25 -17.76 11.20
N GLY A 520 36.21 -17.07 11.83
CA GLY A 520 37.58 -17.58 12.01
C GLY A 520 37.70 -18.89 12.80
N ASP A 521 36.60 -19.40 13.37
CA ASP A 521 36.51 -20.68 14.07
C ASP A 521 35.91 -21.82 13.20
N GLY A 522 35.76 -21.60 11.89
CA GLY A 522 35.28 -22.59 10.93
C GLY A 522 33.76 -22.71 10.83
N ARG A 523 32.99 -21.86 11.52
CA ARG A 523 31.53 -21.77 11.29
C ARG A 523 31.25 -21.18 9.91
N SER A 524 30.33 -21.80 9.17
CA SER A 524 29.93 -21.35 7.84
C SER A 524 29.05 -20.10 7.90
N TYR A 525 29.17 -19.29 6.84
CA TYR A 525 28.17 -18.30 6.47
C TYR A 525 27.53 -18.68 5.13
N PRO A 526 26.19 -18.61 4.99
CA PRO A 526 25.22 -18.31 6.04
C PRO A 526 25.24 -19.42 7.13
N PRO A 527 24.68 -19.16 8.32
CA PRO A 527 24.45 -20.21 9.29
C PRO A 527 23.66 -21.38 8.67
N PRO A 528 23.88 -22.63 9.11
CA PRO A 528 23.08 -23.75 8.65
C PRO A 528 21.62 -23.59 9.10
N ARG A 529 20.69 -24.24 8.37
CA ARG A 529 19.27 -24.30 8.71
C ARG A 529 19.06 -24.81 10.13
N GLN A 530 18.30 -24.06 10.94
CA GLN A 530 17.97 -24.45 12.32
C GLN A 530 16.60 -25.11 12.45
N THR A 531 15.65 -24.72 11.60
CA THR A 531 14.32 -25.33 11.51
C THR A 531 14.43 -26.74 10.92
N PRO A 532 13.77 -27.77 11.48
CA PRO A 532 13.71 -29.10 10.84
C PRO A 532 13.26 -29.05 9.37
N VAL A 533 13.77 -29.96 8.55
CA VAL A 533 13.48 -29.98 7.09
C VAL A 533 12.01 -30.29 6.77
N ASP A 534 11.30 -30.94 7.69
CA ASP A 534 9.88 -31.28 7.58
C ASP A 534 8.95 -30.21 8.20
N VAL A 535 9.51 -29.08 8.62
CA VAL A 535 8.79 -27.92 9.14
C VAL A 535 9.13 -26.69 8.28
N ALA A 536 8.11 -25.93 7.88
CA ALA A 536 8.34 -24.70 7.11
C ALA A 536 9.21 -23.72 7.91
N ARG A 537 10.29 -23.21 7.30
CA ARG A 537 11.12 -22.16 7.91
C ARG A 537 10.29 -20.92 8.24
N ASN A 538 10.42 -20.45 9.48
CA ASN A 538 9.89 -19.17 9.91
C ASN A 538 10.84 -18.02 9.51
N ASP A 539 10.40 -16.78 9.75
CA ASP A 539 11.19 -15.57 9.44
C ASP A 539 12.45 -15.39 10.29
N LEU A 540 12.52 -16.07 11.42
CA LEU A 540 13.59 -15.94 12.40
C LEU A 540 14.70 -16.99 12.20
N ASP A 541 14.59 -17.88 11.20
CA ASP A 541 15.61 -18.91 10.98
C ASP A 541 16.95 -18.28 10.54
N PRO A 542 18.06 -18.53 11.27
CA PRO A 542 19.36 -17.89 11.01
C PRO A 542 19.93 -18.19 9.62
N SER A 543 19.54 -19.30 9.00
CA SER A 543 20.00 -19.68 7.66
C SER A 543 19.49 -18.81 6.53
N LEU A 544 18.49 -17.97 6.83
CA LEU A 544 17.95 -17.06 5.86
C LEU A 544 18.76 -15.75 5.81
N ALA A 545 19.55 -15.45 6.85
CA ALA A 545 20.32 -14.22 7.00
C ALA A 545 21.23 -13.89 5.80
N TRP A 546 21.31 -12.60 5.49
CA TRP A 546 22.23 -12.03 4.52
C TRP A 546 23.08 -10.95 5.16
N ASP A 547 24.37 -10.93 4.84
CA ASP A 547 25.27 -9.79 5.00
C ASP A 547 24.88 -8.64 4.05
N ILE A 548 25.21 -7.37 4.32
CA ILE A 548 25.29 -6.31 3.29
C ILE A 548 26.76 -5.95 3.15
N PRO A 549 27.47 -6.62 2.25
CA PRO A 549 28.83 -6.22 1.95
C PRO A 549 28.84 -4.86 1.24
N ALA A 550 30.00 -4.20 1.32
CA ALA A 550 30.27 -2.93 0.65
C ALA A 550 29.83 -2.91 -0.83
N PHE A 551 30.02 -4.02 -1.55
CA PHE A 551 29.77 -4.14 -2.99
C PHE A 551 28.70 -5.20 -3.37
N GLY A 552 27.93 -5.67 -2.40
CA GLY A 552 26.77 -6.56 -2.62
C GLY A 552 27.12 -8.04 -2.86
N HIS A 553 26.13 -8.93 -2.83
CA HIS A 553 26.32 -10.37 -3.06
C HIS A 553 26.31 -10.76 -4.54
N LEU A 554 25.82 -9.89 -5.41
CA LEU A 554 25.67 -10.20 -6.82
C LEU A 554 27.03 -10.20 -7.51
N GLY A 555 27.46 -11.37 -7.98
CA GLY A 555 28.78 -11.57 -8.59
C GLY A 555 29.91 -11.83 -7.59
N TYR A 556 29.59 -12.01 -6.31
CA TYR A 556 30.52 -12.48 -5.28
C TYR A 556 30.55 -14.02 -5.24
N ASP A 557 31.75 -14.59 -5.20
CA ASP A 557 31.97 -16.02 -4.99
C ASP A 557 32.56 -16.25 -3.58
N PRO A 558 31.86 -16.97 -2.68
CA PRO A 558 32.40 -17.26 -1.35
C PRO A 558 33.63 -18.18 -1.35
N GLU A 559 33.91 -18.91 -2.43
CA GLU A 559 35.10 -19.78 -2.53
C GLU A 559 36.40 -18.98 -2.74
N ASP A 560 36.30 -17.74 -3.24
CA ASP A 560 37.45 -16.85 -3.50
C ASP A 560 37.97 -16.14 -2.22
N GLY A 561 37.37 -16.42 -1.07
CA GLY A 561 37.74 -15.83 0.22
C GLY A 561 36.89 -14.61 0.60
N PRO A 562 37.07 -14.07 1.82
CA PRO A 562 36.23 -12.99 2.35
C PRO A 562 36.37 -11.71 1.52
N PRO A 563 35.28 -10.94 1.31
CA PRO A 563 35.36 -9.69 0.59
C PRO A 563 36.15 -8.65 1.39
N THR A 564 36.73 -7.67 0.69
CA THR A 564 37.32 -6.49 1.32
C THR A 564 36.36 -5.32 1.25
N ASP A 565 36.33 -4.50 2.29
CA ASP A 565 35.52 -3.28 2.29
C ASP A 565 36.00 -2.23 1.29
N ASP A 566 37.29 -2.23 0.94
CA ASP A 566 37.89 -1.14 0.17
C ASP A 566 37.66 -1.21 -1.34
N HIS A 567 37.47 -2.42 -1.88
CA HIS A 567 37.25 -2.63 -3.32
C HIS A 567 36.31 -3.81 -3.60
N PRO A 568 35.51 -3.75 -4.70
CA PRO A 568 34.72 -4.90 -5.14
C PRO A 568 35.67 -6.01 -5.59
N VAL A 569 35.41 -7.21 -5.10
CA VAL A 569 36.09 -8.45 -5.51
C VAL A 569 35.26 -9.16 -6.57
N SER A 570 35.92 -9.99 -7.38
CA SER A 570 35.26 -10.80 -8.41
C SER A 570 34.33 -9.97 -9.32
N GLY A 571 33.23 -10.56 -9.80
CA GLY A 571 32.31 -9.97 -10.77
C GLY A 571 31.26 -9.03 -10.16
N GLN A 572 31.52 -8.41 -9.00
CA GLN A 572 30.57 -7.53 -8.31
C GLN A 572 30.28 -6.21 -9.07
N TYR A 573 29.15 -5.59 -8.76
CA TYR A 573 28.76 -4.32 -9.37
C TYR A 573 29.71 -3.18 -8.94
N ARG A 574 30.24 -2.44 -9.93
CA ARG A 574 31.21 -1.34 -9.72
C ARG A 574 30.64 0.05 -9.98
N GLY A 575 29.41 0.12 -10.47
CA GLY A 575 28.74 1.37 -10.76
C GLY A 575 28.17 2.01 -9.50
N SER A 576 27.18 2.88 -9.72
CA SER A 576 26.47 3.57 -8.65
C SER A 576 24.97 3.30 -8.73
N TRP A 577 24.21 3.46 -7.66
CA TRP A 577 22.75 3.37 -7.72
C TRP A 577 22.06 4.39 -6.79
N ALA A 578 20.80 4.69 -7.07
CA ALA A 578 19.97 5.57 -6.26
C ALA A 578 18.51 5.12 -6.29
N ILE A 579 17.76 5.39 -5.20
CA ILE A 579 16.30 5.29 -5.20
C ILE A 579 15.72 6.57 -5.80
N TRP A 580 14.72 6.45 -6.66
CA TRP A 580 13.97 7.57 -7.24
C TRP A 580 13.38 8.50 -6.17
N GLN A 581 13.07 9.75 -6.54
CA GLN A 581 12.37 10.67 -5.65
C GLN A 581 10.85 10.61 -5.89
N PRO A 582 10.03 10.03 -5.00
CA PRO A 582 8.59 10.06 -5.17
C PRO A 582 8.04 11.49 -5.15
N PRO A 583 6.88 11.74 -5.78
CA PRO A 583 6.30 13.08 -5.85
C PRO A 583 5.78 13.60 -4.50
N ASN A 584 5.63 12.75 -3.48
CA ASN A 584 5.29 13.15 -2.12
C ASN A 584 4.05 14.03 -2.07
N SER A 585 4.16 15.28 -1.59
CA SER A 585 3.07 16.25 -1.49
C SER A 585 3.03 17.27 -2.64
N ARG A 586 3.62 16.95 -3.81
CA ARG A 586 3.52 17.79 -5.01
C ARG A 586 2.06 18.11 -5.37
N PRO A 587 1.61 19.38 -5.40
CA PRO A 587 0.21 19.74 -5.62
C PRO A 587 -0.39 19.21 -6.93
N GLU A 588 0.43 19.01 -7.96
CA GLU A 588 0.00 18.57 -9.29
C GLU A 588 -0.67 17.19 -9.26
N VAL A 589 -0.23 16.30 -8.36
CA VAL A 589 -0.89 15.01 -8.17
C VAL A 589 -2.29 15.18 -7.58
N ALA A 590 -2.57 16.22 -6.80
CA ALA A 590 -3.93 16.46 -6.26
C ALA A 590 -4.85 17.03 -7.33
N VAL A 591 -4.32 17.87 -8.22
CA VAL A 591 -5.03 18.34 -9.41
C VAL A 591 -5.36 17.16 -10.33
N PHE A 592 -4.38 16.26 -10.57
CA PHE A 592 -4.60 15.02 -11.30
C PHE A 592 -5.75 14.18 -10.71
N LEU A 593 -5.78 13.97 -9.39
CA LEU A 593 -6.87 13.25 -8.73
C LEU A 593 -8.22 13.99 -8.85
N ALA A 594 -8.22 15.32 -8.69
CA ALA A 594 -9.44 16.11 -8.84
C ALA A 594 -9.99 16.04 -10.27
N ASP A 595 -9.12 16.09 -11.28
CA ASP A 595 -9.52 16.02 -12.69
C ASP A 595 -10.27 14.71 -12.99
N HIS A 596 -9.82 13.56 -12.49
CA HIS A 596 -10.56 12.30 -12.65
C HIS A 596 -11.94 12.30 -11.98
N VAL A 597 -12.07 12.93 -10.81
CA VAL A 597 -13.38 13.11 -10.16
C VAL A 597 -14.29 14.00 -11.01
N ILE A 598 -13.74 15.07 -11.58
CA ILE A 598 -14.49 16.02 -12.41
C ILE A 598 -14.92 15.38 -13.72
N GLU A 599 -14.02 14.65 -14.38
CA GLU A 599 -14.30 13.89 -15.60
C GLU A 599 -15.44 12.90 -15.36
N PHE A 600 -15.41 12.17 -14.24
CA PHE A 600 -16.50 11.26 -13.87
C PHE A 600 -17.85 11.98 -13.71
N LEU A 601 -17.88 13.17 -13.12
CA LEU A 601 -19.14 13.90 -12.89
C LEU A 601 -19.71 14.58 -14.14
N GLN A 602 -18.90 14.75 -15.17
CA GLN A 602 -19.30 15.38 -16.44
C GLN A 602 -19.79 14.38 -17.48
N HIS A 603 -19.51 13.09 -17.26
CA HIS A 603 -19.96 11.96 -18.09
C HIS A 603 -21.05 11.17 -17.37
#